data_AF-A0A7Y3TE53-F1
#
_entry.id   AF-A0A7Y3TE53-F1
#
_cell.length_a   1.000
_cell.length_b   1.000
_cell.length_c   1.000
_cell.angle_alpha   90.00
_cell.angle_beta   90.00
_cell.angle_gamma   90.00
#
_symmetry.space_group_name_H-M   'P 1'
#
loop_
_entity.id
_entity.type
_entity.pdbx_description
1 polymer ?
#
loop_
_entity_poly.entity_id
_entity_poly.type
_entity_poly.pdbx_seq_one_letter_code
_entity_poly.pdbx_strand_id
1 'polypeptide(L)' 'MRIAITQKDCTFHFHFISYDKTFGGHLVSGTLSSAKIKISIDEKPGYEIVLPQQNKNFDKPWPQQQVKSSY' A
#
# COMPACT_ATOMS: atom_id res chain seq x y z
N MET A 1 -7.94 3.11 17.03
CA MET A 1 -7.36 2.64 15.74
C MET A 1 -7.43 3.79 14.76
N ARG A 2 -6.31 4.16 14.15
CA ARG A 2 -6.27 5.10 13.02
C ARG A 2 -5.98 4.29 11.76
N ILE A 3 -6.76 4.51 10.71
CA ILE A 3 -6.61 3.86 9.42
C ILE A 3 -6.12 4.93 8.45
N ALA A 4 -4.97 4.71 7.82
CA ALA A 4 -4.48 5.55 6.74
C ALA A 4 -4.88 4.91 5.40
N ILE A 5 -5.42 5.71 4.48
CA ILE A 5 -5.88 5.28 3.17
C ILE A 5 -4.88 5.79 2.14
N THR A 6 -4.29 4.90 1.35
CA THR A 6 -3.49 5.27 0.17
C THR A 6 -4.09 4.58 -1.05
N GLN A 7 -4.29 5.35 -2.13
CA GLN A 7 -4.83 4.84 -3.40
C GLN A 7 -3.68 4.74 -4.39
N LYS A 8 -3.38 3.53 -4.86
CA LYS A 8 -2.44 3.30 -5.97
C LYS A 8 -2.83 1.99 -6.64
N ASP A 9 -3.69 2.08 -7.66
CA ASP A 9 -4.13 1.03 -8.60
C ASP A 9 -4.62 -0.34 -8.05
N CYS A 10 -4.62 -0.51 -6.73
CA CYS A 10 -5.36 -1.48 -5.94
C CYS A 10 -6.41 -0.72 -5.15
N THR A 11 -7.66 -1.19 -5.21
CA THR A 11 -8.86 -0.42 -4.86
C THR A 11 -8.82 0.19 -3.46
N PHE A 12 -8.09 -0.39 -2.49
CA PHE A 12 -7.72 0.27 -1.22
C PHE A 12 -6.43 -0.32 -0.62
N HIS A 13 -5.56 0.50 -0.04
CA HIS A 13 -4.41 0.06 0.76
C HIS A 13 -4.45 0.69 2.15
N PHE A 14 -4.70 -0.15 3.17
CA PHE A 14 -4.88 0.25 4.56
C PHE A 14 -3.79 -0.28 5.48
N HIS A 15 -3.31 0.59 6.36
CA HIS A 15 -2.48 0.21 7.50
C HIS A 15 -3.19 0.60 8.80
N PHE A 16 -2.87 -0.10 9.88
CA PHE A 16 -3.37 0.23 11.21
C PHE A 16 -2.24 0.26 12.24
N ILE A 17 -2.48 1.03 13.29
CA ILE A 17 -1.64 1.06 14.49
C ILE A 17 -2.53 1.11 15.73
N SER A 18 -2.09 0.41 16.77
CA SER A 18 -2.69 0.42 18.08
C SER A 18 -2.52 1.77 18.78
N TYR A 19 -3.34 2.00 19.80
CA TYR A 19 -3.25 3.26 20.55
C TYR A 19 -1.93 3.38 21.33
N ASP A 20 -1.48 2.27 21.91
CA ASP A 20 -0.22 2.14 22.65
C ASP A 20 1.00 1.95 21.72
N LYS A 21 0.79 1.87 20.40
CA LYS A 21 1.83 1.70 19.36
C LYS A 21 2.63 0.40 19.46
N THR A 22 2.17 -0.58 20.22
CA THR A 22 2.84 -1.88 20.37
C THR A 22 2.51 -2.84 19.23
N PHE A 23 1.39 -2.62 18.51
CA PHE A 23 0.97 -3.45 17.39
C PHE A 23 0.49 -2.62 16.19
N GLY A 24 0.72 -3.13 14.99
CA GLY A 24 0.28 -2.51 13.74
C GLY A 24 0.69 -3.34 12.53
N GLY A 25 0.34 -2.85 11.33
CA GLY A 25 0.72 -3.49 10.08
C GLY A 25 -0.28 -3.29 8.95
N HIS A 26 -0.18 -4.15 7.94
CA HIS A 26 -1.08 -4.18 6.79
C HIS A 26 -2.41 -4.83 7.17
N LEU A 27 -3.52 -4.13 6.87
CA LEU A 27 -4.86 -4.64 7.16
C LEU A 27 -5.33 -5.54 5.99
N VAL A 28 -5.40 -6.84 6.23
CA VAL A 28 -5.92 -7.81 5.25
C VAL A 28 -7.44 -7.98 5.42
N SER A 29 -7.90 -8.20 6.66
CA SER A 29 -9.32 -8.36 7.01
C SER A 29 -9.51 -8.21 8.51
N GLY A 30 -10.71 -7.84 8.97
CA GLY A 30 -11.04 -7.84 10.38
C GLY A 30 -12.48 -7.45 10.67
N THR A 31 -13.01 -7.92 11.80
CA THR A 31 -14.35 -7.56 12.28
C THR A 31 -14.25 -6.47 13.32
N LEU A 32 -14.92 -5.35 13.08
CA LEU A 32 -14.94 -4.19 13.97
C LEU A 32 -16.26 -4.15 14.72
N SER A 33 -16.52 -5.14 15.59
CA SER A 33 -17.83 -5.31 16.22
C SER A 33 -18.21 -4.22 17.24
N SER A 34 -17.24 -3.41 17.71
CA SER A 34 -17.49 -2.35 18.70
C SER A 34 -16.68 -1.06 18.48
N ALA A 35 -15.88 -0.98 17.40
CA ALA A 35 -15.03 0.17 17.15
C ALA A 35 -15.80 1.27 16.39
N LYS A 36 -15.96 2.44 17.02
CA LYS A 36 -16.33 3.67 16.28
C LYS A 36 -15.10 4.21 15.58
N ILE A 37 -15.13 4.27 14.25
CA ILE A 37 -14.04 4.79 13.43
C ILE A 37 -14.46 6.16 12.90
N LYS A 38 -13.63 7.17 13.16
CA LYS A 38 -13.74 8.45 12.45
C LYS A 38 -12.92 8.35 11.16
N ILE A 39 -13.58 8.56 10.04
CA ILE A 39 -12.98 8.51 8.71
C ILE A 39 -12.73 9.95 8.24
N SER A 40 -11.55 10.19 7.69
CA SER A 40 -11.19 11.42 6.97
C SER A 40 -10.65 11.02 5.60
N ILE A 41 -11.10 11.71 4.56
CA ILE A 41 -10.67 11.49 3.17
C ILE A 41 -10.00 12.78 2.70
N ASP A 42 -8.85 12.64 2.05
CA ASP A 42 -8.05 13.72 1.49
C ASP A 42 -7.78 13.39 0.02
N GLU A 43 -8.48 14.06 -0.88
CA GLU A 43 -8.36 13.83 -2.32
C GLU A 43 -7.14 14.57 -2.87
N LYS A 44 -6.30 13.86 -3.63
CA LYS A 44 -5.13 14.44 -4.29
C LYS A 44 -5.38 14.53 -5.80
N PRO A 45 -5.10 15.69 -6.43
CA PRO A 45 -5.39 15.91 -7.84
C PRO A 45 -4.44 15.16 -8.80
N GLY A 46 -3.41 14.50 -8.27
CA GLY A 46 -2.43 13.76 -9.05
C GLY A 46 -1.43 13.00 -8.18
N TYR A 47 -0.50 12.33 -8.85
CA TYR A 47 0.53 11.50 -8.23
C TYR A 47 1.92 12.02 -8.57
N GLU A 48 2.78 12.11 -7.56
CA GLU A 48 4.21 12.29 -7.74
C GLU A 48 4.92 10.94 -7.59
N ILE A 49 5.77 10.59 -8.55
CA ILE A 49 6.57 9.37 -8.53
C ILE A 49 8.03 9.77 -8.41
N VAL A 50 8.63 9.46 -7.26
CA VAL A 50 10.05 9.65 -7.02
C VAL A 50 10.74 8.30 -7.14
N LEU A 51 11.68 8.19 -8.09
CA LEU A 51 12.52 7.01 -8.24
C LEU A 51 13.74 7.11 -7.31
N PRO A 52 14.22 5.99 -6.75
CA PRO A 52 15.45 6.00 -5.96
C PRO A 52 16.65 6.47 -6.81
N GLN A 53 17.48 7.35 -6.26
CA GLN A 53 18.72 7.76 -6.92
C GLN A 53 19.77 6.65 -6.80
N GLN A 54 20.35 6.23 -7.92
CA GLN A 54 21.51 5.33 -8.00
C GLN A 54 21.35 4.05 -7.15
N ASN A 55 20.24 3.32 -7.33
CA ASN A 55 19.99 2.08 -6.62
C ASN A 55 20.21 0.89 -7.55
N LYS A 56 21.38 0.24 -7.44
CA LYS A 56 21.77 -0.92 -8.27
C LYS A 56 20.76 -2.07 -8.27
N ASN A 57 19.96 -2.24 -7.22
CA ASN A 57 18.93 -3.27 -7.15
C ASN A 57 17.65 -2.85 -7.88
N PHE A 58 17.31 -1.56 -7.82
CA PHE A 58 16.20 -0.98 -8.59
C PHE A 58 16.54 -0.92 -10.09
N ASP A 59 17.76 -0.52 -10.41
CA ASP A 59 18.28 -0.38 -11.78
C ASP A 59 18.61 -1.73 -12.43
N LYS A 60 18.42 -2.85 -11.70
CA LYS A 60 18.73 -4.18 -12.21
C LYS A 60 17.84 -4.45 -13.43
N PRO A 61 18.41 -4.88 -14.56
CA PRO A 61 17.60 -5.28 -15.71
C PRO A 61 16.67 -6.42 -15.29
N TRP A 62 15.38 -6.24 -15.56
CA TRP A 62 14.39 -7.28 -15.35
C TRP A 62 14.79 -8.50 -16.19
N PRO A 63 14.83 -9.71 -15.60
CA PRO A 63 15.09 -10.91 -16.38
C PRO A 63 14.03 -11.01 -17.48
N GLN A 64 14.47 -11.08 -18.73
CA GLN A 64 13.56 -11.32 -19.85
C GLN A 64 12.95 -12.71 -19.67
N GLN A 65 11.71 -12.76 -19.20
CA GLN A 65 10.93 -13.98 -19.22
C GLN A 65 10.75 -14.36 -20.70
N GLN A 66 11.36 -15.47 -21.13
CA GLN A 66 10.97 -16.11 -22.38
C GLN A 66 9.55 -16.64 -22.20
N VAL A 67 8.56 -15.80 -22.49
CA VAL A 67 7.18 -16.23 -22.59
C VAL A 67 7.11 -17.15 -23.81
N LYS A 68 7.17 -18.47 -23.58
CA LYS A 68 6.74 -19.43 -24.60
C LYS A 68 5.23 -19.25 -24.74
N SER A 69 4.81 -18.50 -25.75
CA SER A 69 3.43 -18.52 -26.22
C SER A 69 3.14 -19.94 -26.70
N SER A 70 2.37 -20.70 -25.94
CA SER A 70 1.70 -21.90 -26.43
C SER A 70 0.33 -21.46 -26.94
N TYR A 71 0.18 -21.43 -28.27
CA TYR A 71 -1.12 -21.43 -28.94
C TYR A 71 -1.76 -22.81 -28.86
#